data_AF-A0A3S0L5Y6-F1
#
_entry.id   AF-A0A3S0L5Y6-F1
#
_cell.length_a   1.000
_cell.length_b   1.000
_cell.length_c   1.000
_cell.angle_alpha   90.00
_cell.angle_beta   90.00
_cell.angle_gamma   90.00
#
_symmetry.space_group_name_H-M   'P 1'
#
loop_
_entity.id
_entity.type
_entity.pdbx_description
1 polymer ?
#
loop_
_entity_poly.entity_id
_entity_poly.type
_entity_poly.pdbx_seq_one_letter_code
_entity_poly.pdbx_strand_id
1 'polypeptide(L)' 'MPKSIRREDERTPSLSEPQQSLVDRLRSGGTLQFEQATGRYRLQHNDKVRTVQPSTVQSLLDRGVLFQDLLGAVCIAQA' A
#
# COMPACT_ATOMS: atom_id res chain seq x y z
N MET A 1 -23.56 10.38 36.99
CA MET A 1 -23.28 9.12 36.25
C MET A 1 -22.73 9.51 34.88
N PRO A 2 -21.43 9.34 34.61
CA PRO A 2 -20.77 9.93 33.44
C PRO A 2 -21.13 9.19 32.14
N LYS A 3 -21.32 9.97 31.06
CA LYS A 3 -21.63 9.51 29.71
C LYS A 3 -20.44 8.73 29.16
N SER A 4 -20.65 7.48 28.77
CA SER A 4 -19.67 6.66 28.05
C SER A 4 -19.31 7.35 26.73
N ILE A 5 -18.14 7.96 26.69
CA ILE A 5 -17.46 8.44 25.50
C ILE A 5 -17.21 7.21 24.63
N ARG A 6 -17.97 7.07 23.55
CA ARG A 6 -17.66 6.10 22.50
C ARG A 6 -16.30 6.52 21.95
N ARG A 7 -15.28 5.68 22.16
CA ARG A 7 -14.00 5.82 21.48
C ARG A 7 -14.34 5.78 19.99
N GLU A 8 -14.13 6.89 19.31
CA GLU A 8 -14.07 6.93 17.86
C GLU A 8 -12.86 6.09 17.50
N ASP A 9 -13.11 4.79 17.26
CA ASP A 9 -12.17 3.91 16.59
C ASP A 9 -11.66 4.67 15.37
N GLU A 10 -10.37 4.95 15.38
CA GLU A 10 -9.59 5.54 14.31
C GLU A 10 -9.76 4.64 13.09
N ARG A 11 -10.85 4.87 12.33
CA ARG A 11 -11.20 4.08 11.15
C ARG A 11 -10.17 4.39 10.09
N THR A 12 -9.06 3.66 10.12
CA THR A 12 -8.29 3.39 8.92
C THR A 12 -9.31 2.92 7.88
N PRO A 13 -9.50 3.65 6.76
CA PRO A 13 -10.53 3.29 5.82
C PRO A 13 -10.30 1.85 5.35
N SER A 14 -11.34 1.04 5.20
CA SER A 14 -11.15 -0.34 4.75
C SER A 14 -10.49 -0.34 3.36
N LEU A 15 -9.44 -1.15 3.18
CA LEU A 15 -8.79 -1.33 1.88
C LEU A 15 -9.69 -2.20 0.98
N SER A 16 -9.71 -1.92 -0.33
CA SER A 16 -10.30 -2.86 -1.29
C SER A 16 -9.49 -4.15 -1.35
N GLU A 17 -10.09 -5.25 -1.83
CA GLU A 17 -9.39 -6.55 -1.91
C GLU A 17 -8.04 -6.47 -2.68
N PRO A 18 -7.94 -5.78 -3.85
CA PRO A 18 -6.65 -5.61 -4.53
C PRO A 18 -5.64 -4.79 -3.73
N GLN A 19 -6.10 -3.77 -3.00
CA GLN A 19 -5.24 -2.94 -2.14
C GLN A 19 -4.71 -3.75 -0.95
N GLN A 20 -5.58 -4.50 -0.27
CA GLN A 20 -5.22 -5.36 0.85
C GLN A 20 -4.23 -6.43 0.41
N SER A 21 -4.49 -7.11 -0.72
CA SER A 21 -3.57 -8.12 -1.26
C SER A 21 -2.19 -7.55 -1.60
N LEU A 22 -2.12 -6.31 -2.09
CA LEU A 22 -0.84 -5.64 -2.35
C LEU A 22 -0.10 -5.37 -1.04
N VAL A 23 -0.77 -4.80 -0.05
CA VAL A 23 -0.18 -4.50 1.27
C VAL A 23 0.31 -5.79 1.94
N ASP A 24 -0.49 -6.86 1.93
CA ASP A 24 -0.10 -8.13 2.54
C ASP A 24 1.14 -8.73 1.88
N ARG A 25 1.26 -8.63 0.56
CA ARG A 25 2.46 -9.08 -0.18
C ARG A 25 3.71 -8.27 0.16
N LEU A 26 3.55 -6.96 0.42
CA LEU A 26 4.65 -6.13 0.87
C LEU A 26 5.04 -6.45 2.32
N ARG A 27 4.07 -6.72 3.19
CA ARG A 27 4.31 -7.16 4.57
C ARG A 27 5.04 -8.50 4.63
N SER A 28 4.76 -9.41 3.69
CA SER A 28 5.43 -10.71 3.60
C SER A 28 6.80 -10.66 2.91
N GLY A 29 7.39 -9.47 2.73
CA GLY A 29 8.75 -9.30 2.18
C GLY A 29 8.80 -9.10 0.67
N GLY A 30 7.66 -8.84 0.01
CA GLY A 30 7.65 -8.41 -1.38
C GLY A 30 8.18 -6.98 -1.54
N THR A 31 8.66 -6.67 -2.74
CA THR A 31 9.15 -5.33 -3.10
C THR A 31 8.33 -4.75 -4.25
N LEU A 32 8.01 -3.47 -4.17
CA LEU A 32 7.28 -2.75 -5.22
C LEU A 32 8.13 -1.62 -5.76
N GLN A 33 8.33 -1.60 -7.08
CA GLN A 33 9.15 -0.59 -7.75
C GLN A 33 8.37 0.06 -8.89
N PHE A 34 8.47 1.37 -9.02
CA PHE A 34 8.01 2.10 -10.20
C PHE A 34 9.00 1.94 -11.36
N GLU A 35 8.55 1.35 -12.46
CA GLU A 35 9.31 1.18 -13.70
C GLU A 35 9.07 2.40 -14.61
N GLN A 36 10.01 3.36 -14.60
CA GLN A 36 9.89 4.61 -15.36
C GLN A 36 9.71 4.37 -16.87
N ALA A 37 10.35 3.34 -17.42
CA ALA A 37 10.27 3.01 -18.83
C ALA A 37 8.85 2.65 -19.30
N THR A 38 8.03 2.06 -18.42
CA THR A 38 6.68 1.58 -18.75
C THR A 38 5.57 2.38 -18.08
N GLY A 39 5.91 3.21 -17.08
CA GLY A 39 4.95 3.92 -16.25
C GLY A 39 4.12 2.99 -15.35
N ARG A 40 4.64 1.80 -15.02
CA ARG A 40 3.93 0.77 -14.25
C ARG A 40 4.69 0.40 -12.98
N TYR A 41 3.97 -0.16 -12.02
CA TYR A 41 4.59 -0.71 -10.83
C TYR A 41 4.84 -2.21 -10.99
N ARG A 42 6.01 -2.66 -10.55
CA ARG A 42 6.43 -4.06 -10.54
C ARG A 42 6.51 -4.54 -9.11
N LEU A 43 5.65 -5.51 -8.77
CA LEU A 43 5.69 -6.21 -7.50
C LEU A 43 6.50 -7.50 -7.68
N GLN A 44 7.60 -7.64 -6.96
CA GLN A 44 8.36 -8.87 -6.86
C GLN A 44 8.07 -9.56 -5.53
N HIS A 45 7.68 -10.83 -5.58
CA HIS A 45 7.40 -11.64 -4.39
C HIS A 45 7.55 -13.13 -4.70
N ASN A 46 8.38 -13.85 -3.93
CA ASN A 46 8.70 -15.27 -4.12
C ASN A 46 9.06 -15.61 -5.58
N ASP A 47 10.08 -14.92 -6.12
CA ASP A 47 10.58 -15.05 -7.49
C ASP A 47 9.57 -14.75 -8.62
N LYS A 48 8.37 -14.28 -8.28
CA LYS A 48 7.35 -13.87 -9.25
C LYS A 48 7.30 -12.36 -9.35
N VAL A 49 7.33 -11.86 -10.58
CA VAL A 49 7.10 -10.46 -10.89
C VAL A 49 5.68 -10.27 -11.42
N ARG A 50 4.96 -9.30 -10.86
CA ARG A 50 3.61 -8.93 -11.30
C ARG A 50 3.54 -7.45 -11.56
N THR A 51 2.74 -7.08 -12.55
CA THR A 51 2.43 -5.67 -12.83
C THR A 51 1.25 -5.25 -11.97
N VAL A 52 1.38 -4.12 -11.28
CA VAL A 52 0.33 -3.49 -10.49
C VAL A 52 -0.13 -2.23 -11.21
N GLN A 53 -1.45 -2.02 -11.27
CA GLN A 53 -2.01 -0.83 -11.88
C GLN A 53 -1.63 0.43 -11.07
N PRO A 54 -1.22 1.52 -11.73
CA PRO A 54 -0.87 2.76 -11.05
C PRO A 54 -1.98 3.32 -10.15
N SER A 55 -3.25 3.17 -10.55
CA SER A 55 -4.41 3.60 -9.76
C SER A 55 -4.46 2.96 -8.38
N THR A 56 -4.17 1.66 -8.27
CA THR A 56 -4.12 0.94 -7.00
C THR A 56 -3.03 1.49 -6.08
N VAL A 57 -1.83 1.71 -6.63
CA VAL A 57 -0.69 2.23 -5.84
C VAL A 57 -0.93 3.69 -5.44
N GLN A 58 -1.39 4.53 -6.36
CA GLN A 58 -1.69 5.94 -6.10
C GLN A 58 -2.73 6.08 -4.98
N SER A 59 -3.80 5.31 -5.03
CA SER A 59 -4.82 5.34 -3.97
C SER A 59 -4.29 4.98 -2.58
N LEU A 60 -3.21 4.19 -2.49
CA LEU A 60 -2.57 3.84 -1.22
C LEU A 60 -1.53 4.89 -0.78
N LEU A 61 -0.85 5.53 -1.74
CA LEU A 61 0.03 6.68 -1.48
C LEU A 61 -0.77 7.87 -0.95
N ASP A 62 -1.90 8.21 -1.59
CA ASP A 62 -2.78 9.32 -1.21
C ASP A 62 -3.35 9.14 0.21
N ARG A 63 -3.48 7.88 0.65
CA ARG A 63 -3.97 7.49 1.98
C ARG A 63 -2.86 7.37 3.02
N GLY A 64 -1.60 7.59 2.64
CA GLY A 64 -0.44 7.43 3.53
C GLY A 64 -0.17 6.00 3.96
N VAL A 65 -0.73 5.00 3.28
CA VAL A 65 -0.49 3.56 3.57
C VAL A 65 0.83 3.11 2.95
N LEU A 66 1.17 3.67 1.80
CA LEU A 66 2.44 3.46 1.12
C LEU A 66 3.23 4.76 1.09
N PHE A 67 4.54 4.63 0.97
CA PHE A 67 5.48 5.71 0.69
C PHE A 67 6.31 5.33 -0.54
N GLN A 68 6.56 6.30 -1.43
CA GLN A 68 7.44 6.14 -2.57
C GLN A 68 8.65 7.06 -2.42
N ASP A 69 9.85 6.52 -2.57
CA ASP A 69 11.08 7.30 -2.58
C ASP A 69 11.35 7.95 -3.95
N LEU A 70 12.40 8.78 -4.02
CA LEU A 70 12.81 9.46 -5.25
C LEU A 70 13.34 8.52 -6.35
N LEU A 71 13.73 7.29 -5.98
CA LEU A 71 14.20 6.26 -6.92
C LEU A 71 13.03 5.39 -7.43
N GLY A 72 11.83 5.57 -6.87
CA GLY A 72 10.62 4.84 -7.22
C GLY A 72 10.41 3.55 -6.45
N ALA A 73 11.19 3.29 -5.39
CA ALA A 73 10.92 2.18 -4.49
C ALA A 73 9.71 2.52 -3.61
N VAL A 74 8.79 1.57 -3.47
CA VAL A 74 7.55 1.75 -2.71
C VAL A 74 7.53 0.81 -1.51
N CYS A 75 7.35 1.39 -0.33
CA CYS A 75 7.35 0.70 0.96
C CYS A 75 6.04 0.97 1.72
N ILE A 76 5.73 0.10 2.69
CA ILE A 76 4.62 0.34 3.62
C ILE A 76 5.04 1.46 4.57
N ALA A 77 4.17 2.47 4.74
CA ALA A 77 4.34 3.46 5.79
C ALA A 77 4.18 2.73 7.14
N GLN A 78 5.22 2.74 7.96
CA GLN A 78 5.12 2.19 9.31
C GLN A 78 4.16 3.07 10.11
N ALA A 79 3.03 2.49 10.54
CA ALA A 79 2.19 3.06 11.59
C ALA A 79 2.79 2.73 12.96
#